data_AF-A0AAX1EZL9-F1
#
_entry.id   AF-A0AAX1EZL9-F1
#
_cell.length_a   1.000
_cell.length_b   1.000
_cell.length_c   1.000
_cell.angle_alpha   90.00
_cell.angle_beta   90.00
_cell.angle_gamma   90.00
#
_symmetry.space_group_name_H-M   'P 1'
#
loop_
_entity.id
_entity.type
_entity.pdbx_description
1 polymer ?
#
loop_
_entity_poly.entity_id
_entity_poly.type
_entity_poly.pdbx_seq_one_letter_code
_entity_poly.pdbx_strand_id
1 'polypeptide(L)'
;MAIALEHFNFIVRRSTIEDKYPGGWDQCLIDHASSLGTRVWYDEHLFRDGATNPIDMENLVNAWREIGFQAILINGEKKWLDCCVIDENFETLSLVCDWVEIDVTGEYVFLKDEDPSEIVGRHGF
;
A
#
# COMPACT_ATOMS: atom_id res chain seq x y z
N MET A 1 2.98 1.18 14.27
CA MET A 1 3.93 1.84 13.35
C MET A 1 3.14 2.47 12.21
N ALA A 2 3.77 3.38 11.46
CA ALA A 2 3.18 4.04 10.33
C ALA A 2 4.15 4.07 9.15
N ILE A 3 3.59 4.30 7.97
CA ILE A 3 4.31 4.38 6.71
C ILE A 3 4.15 5.78 6.11
N ALA A 4 5.25 6.42 5.77
CA ALA A 4 5.25 7.68 5.03
C ALA A 4 4.58 7.54 3.65
N LEU A 5 3.85 8.57 3.25
CA LEU A 5 3.23 8.68 1.92
C LEU A 5 4.05 9.61 1.03
N GLU A 6 4.23 9.22 -0.24
CA GLU A 6 4.84 10.07 -1.26
C GLU A 6 4.10 9.89 -2.60
N HIS A 7 3.74 10.99 -3.27
CA HIS A 7 3.09 10.99 -4.59
C HIS A 7 1.92 10.00 -4.68
N PHE A 8 2.09 8.86 -5.38
CA PHE A 8 1.11 7.78 -5.45
C PHE A 8 1.60 6.58 -4.63
N ASN A 9 0.71 6.02 -3.82
CA ASN A 9 1.03 4.97 -2.86
C ASN A 9 0.09 3.78 -3.04
N PHE A 10 0.68 2.61 -3.25
CA PHE A 10 0.00 1.32 -3.24
C PHE A 10 0.26 0.66 -1.89
N ILE A 11 -0.77 0.54 -1.06
CA ILE A 11 -0.71 0.02 0.31
C ILE A 11 -1.32 -1.38 0.36
N VAL A 12 -0.67 -2.33 1.01
CA VAL A 12 -1.17 -3.70 1.21
C VAL A 12 -0.89 -4.13 2.63
N ARG A 13 -1.82 -4.88 3.25
CA ARG A 13 -1.53 -5.54 4.53
C ARG A 13 -0.49 -6.63 4.31
N ARG A 14 0.55 -6.65 5.15
CA ARG A 14 1.54 -7.73 5.20
C ARG A 14 0.87 -9.09 5.32
N SER A 15 -0.16 -9.22 6.16
CA SER A 15 -0.93 -10.46 6.31
C SER A 15 -1.60 -10.93 5.02
N THR A 16 -2.04 -9.99 4.16
CA THR A 16 -2.62 -10.31 2.85
C THR A 16 -1.55 -10.79 1.88
N ILE A 17 -0.34 -10.21 1.94
CA ILE A 17 0.81 -10.66 1.14
C ILE A 17 1.22 -12.07 1.55
N GLU A 18 1.31 -12.33 2.87
CA GLU A 18 1.61 -13.66 3.40
C GLU A 18 0.65 -14.74 2.86
N ASP A 19 -0.65 -14.43 2.82
CA ASP A 19 -1.69 -15.37 2.39
C ASP A 19 -1.75 -15.55 0.87
N LYS A 20 -1.60 -14.47 0.10
CA LYS A 20 -1.95 -14.44 -1.34
C LYS A 20 -0.77 -14.35 -2.29
N TYR A 21 0.34 -13.74 -1.88
CA TYR A 21 1.47 -13.54 -2.79
C TYR A 21 2.12 -14.89 -3.10
N PRO A 22 2.46 -15.21 -4.36
CA PRO A 22 3.17 -16.44 -4.68
C PRO A 22 4.50 -16.53 -3.92
N GLY A 23 4.59 -17.44 -2.94
CA GLY A 23 5.75 -17.57 -2.06
C GLY A 23 5.72 -16.69 -0.79
N GLY A 24 4.61 -16.02 -0.52
CA GLY A 24 4.35 -15.27 0.72
C GLY A 24 5.16 -13.98 0.84
N TRP A 25 5.26 -13.48 2.09
CA TRP A 25 5.95 -12.22 2.40
C TRP A 25 7.42 -12.21 1.99
N ASP A 26 8.15 -13.28 2.31
CA ASP A 26 9.58 -13.36 2.03
C ASP A 26 9.87 -13.28 0.52
N GLN A 27 9.06 -13.97 -0.29
CA GLN A 27 9.20 -13.90 -1.75
C GLN A 27 8.86 -12.50 -2.28
N CYS A 28 7.81 -11.86 -1.74
CA CYS A 28 7.48 -10.49 -2.09
C CYS A 28 8.66 -9.53 -1.84
N LEU A 29 9.37 -9.66 -0.71
CA LEU A 29 10.55 -8.85 -0.42
C LEU A 29 11.72 -9.13 -1.37
N ILE A 30 11.93 -10.39 -1.73
CA ILE A 30 12.95 -10.78 -2.72
C ILE A 30 12.65 -10.16 -4.08
N ASP A 31 11.41 -10.24 -4.54
CA ASP A 31 10.99 -9.73 -5.85
C ASP A 31 11.06 -8.20 -5.93
N HIS A 32 10.90 -7.52 -4.79
CA HIS A 32 11.00 -6.06 -4.67
C HIS A 32 12.36 -5.58 -4.16
N ALA A 33 13.35 -6.46 -3.99
CA ALA A 33 14.63 -6.14 -3.33
C ALA A 33 15.36 -4.91 -3.93
N SER A 34 15.27 -4.74 -5.26
CA SER A 34 15.87 -3.59 -5.97
C SER A 34 15.18 -2.25 -5.70
N SER A 35 13.96 -2.29 -5.15
CA SER A 35 13.08 -1.13 -4.92
C SER A 35 12.94 -0.79 -3.44
N LEU A 36 13.39 -1.67 -2.54
CA LEU A 36 13.43 -1.44 -1.11
C LEU A 36 14.24 -0.19 -0.75
N GLY A 37 13.70 0.65 0.13
CA GLY A 37 14.30 1.92 0.56
C GLY A 37 14.27 3.04 -0.48
N THR A 38 13.71 2.79 -1.67
CA THR A 38 13.53 3.82 -2.71
C THR A 38 12.06 4.14 -2.89
N ARG A 39 11.30 3.26 -3.56
CA ARG A 39 9.85 3.36 -3.72
C ARG A 39 9.09 2.34 -2.87
N VAL A 40 9.77 1.29 -2.39
CA VAL A 40 9.16 0.30 -1.50
C VAL A 40 9.65 0.50 -0.07
N TRP A 41 8.70 0.55 0.86
CA TRP A 41 8.96 0.45 2.29
C TRP A 41 7.83 -0.31 2.98
N TYR A 42 8.11 -0.84 4.17
CA TYR A 42 7.17 -1.63 4.94
C TYR A 42 7.39 -1.44 6.43
N ASP A 43 6.34 -1.62 7.21
CA ASP A 43 6.41 -1.76 8.66
C ASP A 43 5.96 -3.17 9.08
N GLU A 44 5.63 -3.37 10.36
CA GLU A 44 5.18 -4.67 10.85
C GLU A 44 3.84 -5.12 10.22
N HIS A 45 3.01 -4.20 9.74
CA HIS A 45 1.63 -4.43 9.30
C HIS A 45 1.38 -4.15 7.82
N LEU A 46 2.09 -3.20 7.25
CA LEU A 46 1.82 -2.61 5.95
C LEU A 46 3.03 -2.71 5.03
N PHE A 47 2.75 -2.87 3.75
CA PHE A 47 3.68 -2.75 2.66
C PHE A 47 3.22 -1.60 1.77
N ARG A 48 4.15 -0.73 1.40
CA ARG A 48 3.92 0.37 0.46
C ARG A 48 4.85 0.22 -0.72
N ASP A 49 4.29 0.32 -1.92
CA ASP A 49 5.03 0.59 -3.15
C ASP A 49 4.59 1.93 -3.76
N GLY A 50 5.53 2.65 -4.36
CA GLY A 50 5.37 4.01 -4.84
C GLY A 50 5.37 4.12 -6.35
N ALA A 51 4.60 5.06 -6.88
CA ALA A 51 4.67 5.48 -8.28
C ALA A 51 4.76 7.01 -8.39
N THR A 52 5.34 7.48 -9.50
CA THR A 52 5.52 8.92 -9.75
C THR A 52 4.39 9.54 -10.56
N ASN A 53 3.56 8.72 -11.21
CA ASN A 53 2.46 9.16 -12.05
C ASN A 53 1.33 8.11 -12.09
N PRO A 54 0.12 8.49 -12.54
CA PRO A 54 -1.03 7.59 -12.57
C PRO A 54 -0.85 6.34 -13.44
N ILE A 55 -0.11 6.43 -14.55
CA ILE A 55 0.09 5.31 -15.48
C ILE A 55 0.95 4.23 -14.81
N ASP A 56 2.03 4.63 -14.14
CA ASP A 56 2.87 3.70 -13.40
C ASP A 56 2.12 3.05 -12.24
N MET A 57 1.23 3.79 -11.56
CA MET A 57 0.37 3.24 -10.52
C MET A 57 -0.63 2.21 -11.09
N GLU A 58 -1.25 2.50 -12.24
CA GLU A 58 -2.14 1.54 -12.90
C GLU A 58 -1.40 0.27 -13.33
N ASN A 59 -0.18 0.39 -13.84
CA ASN A 59 0.66 -0.76 -14.20
C ASN A 59 1.02 -1.60 -12.96
N LEU A 60 1.39 -0.95 -11.85
CA LEU A 60 1.68 -1.62 -10.58
C LEU A 60 0.45 -2.41 -10.09
N VAL A 61 -0.70 -1.74 -10.03
CA VAL A 61 -1.97 -2.36 -9.64
C VAL A 61 -2.32 -3.55 -10.54
N ASN A 62 -2.14 -3.43 -11.86
CA ASN A 62 -2.41 -4.52 -12.78
C ASN A 62 -1.47 -5.71 -12.57
N ALA A 63 -0.19 -5.48 -12.28
CA ALA A 63 0.77 -6.55 -11.97
C ALA A 63 0.35 -7.34 -10.72
N TRP A 64 -0.08 -6.66 -9.66
CA TRP A 64 -0.62 -7.32 -8.47
C TRP A 64 -1.94 -8.05 -8.75
N ARG A 65 -2.76 -7.54 -9.66
CA ARG A 65 -4.00 -8.19 -10.10
C ARG A 65 -3.75 -9.48 -10.87
N GLU A 66 -2.70 -9.53 -11.70
CA GLU A 66 -2.31 -10.72 -12.46
C GLU A 66 -1.89 -11.88 -11.56
N ILE A 67 -1.37 -11.59 -10.37
CA ILE A 67 -1.00 -12.60 -9.36
C ILE A 67 -2.13 -12.88 -8.34
N GLY A 68 -3.32 -12.31 -8.54
CA GLY A 68 -4.54 -12.69 -7.80
C GLY A 68 -5.04 -11.70 -6.75
N PHE A 69 -4.44 -10.51 -6.61
CA PHE A 69 -4.96 -9.46 -5.72
C PHE A 69 -6.16 -8.76 -6.38
N GLN A 70 -7.23 -8.52 -5.63
CA GLN A 70 -8.50 -8.06 -6.23
C GLN A 70 -8.95 -6.66 -5.78
N ALA A 71 -9.49 -5.90 -6.74
CA ALA A 71 -10.53 -4.90 -6.53
C ALA A 71 -11.88 -5.53 -6.86
N ILE A 72 -12.87 -5.34 -5.98
CA ILE A 72 -14.25 -5.78 -6.21
C ILE A 72 -15.19 -4.58 -6.33
N LEU A 73 -16.27 -4.73 -7.08
CA LEU A 73 -17.35 -3.75 -7.09
C LEU A 73 -18.30 -4.05 -5.91
N ILE A 74 -18.35 -3.17 -4.91
CA ILE A 74 -19.37 -3.19 -3.86
C ILE A 74 -20.34 -2.05 -4.12
N ASN A 75 -21.62 -2.35 -4.30
CA ASN A 75 -22.68 -1.36 -4.56
C ASN A 75 -22.43 -0.45 -5.78
N GLY A 76 -21.73 -0.94 -6.79
CA GLY A 76 -21.36 -0.15 -7.99
C GLY A 76 -20.10 0.69 -7.83
N GLU A 77 -19.46 0.68 -6.66
CA GLU A 77 -18.17 1.34 -6.39
C GLU A 77 -17.04 0.29 -6.39
N LYS A 78 -15.93 0.57 -7.09
CA LYS A 78 -14.76 -0.33 -7.11
C LYS A 78 -14.00 -0.22 -5.78
N LYS A 79 -14.26 -1.10 -4.83
CA LYS A 79 -13.51 -1.19 -3.57
C LYS A 79 -12.29 -2.08 -3.73
N TRP A 80 -11.15 -1.63 -3.25
CA TRP A 80 -9.96 -2.47 -3.18
C TRP A 80 -10.03 -3.31 -1.88
N LEU A 81 -10.08 -4.63 -2.00
CA LEU A 81 -10.14 -5.53 -0.83
C LEU A 81 -8.76 -5.77 -0.23
N ASP A 82 -7.81 -6.00 -1.13
CA ASP A 82 -6.49 -6.51 -0.77
C ASP A 82 -5.45 -5.39 -0.65
N CYS A 83 -5.67 -4.25 -1.30
CA CYS A 83 -4.76 -3.12 -1.32
C CYS A 83 -5.52 -1.78 -1.18
N CYS A 84 -4.80 -0.66 -1.09
CA CYS A 84 -5.32 0.70 -1.20
C CYS A 84 -4.44 1.47 -2.18
N VAL A 85 -5.03 2.38 -2.95
CA VAL A 85 -4.29 3.35 -3.74
C VAL A 85 -4.58 4.74 -3.18
N ILE A 86 -3.54 5.46 -2.80
CA ILE A 86 -3.61 6.83 -2.25
C ILE A 86 -2.82 7.74 -3.20
N ASP A 87 -3.46 8.76 -3.75
CA ASP A 87 -2.83 9.76 -4.65
C ASP A 87 -2.36 11.04 -3.94
N GLU A 88 -1.73 11.92 -4.73
CA GLU A 88 -1.12 13.18 -4.30
C GLU A 88 -2.11 14.23 -3.78
N ASN A 89 -3.38 14.14 -4.14
CA ASN A 89 -4.42 15.06 -3.66
C ASN A 89 -5.15 14.48 -2.45
N PHE A 90 -4.84 13.24 -2.06
CA PHE A 90 -5.61 12.44 -1.10
C PHE A 90 -7.11 12.36 -1.44
N GLU A 91 -7.51 12.78 -2.66
CA GLU A 91 -8.89 12.82 -3.12
C GLU A 91 -9.41 11.40 -3.44
N THR A 92 -8.49 10.45 -3.61
CA THR A 92 -8.79 8.99 -3.64
C THR A 92 -9.03 8.38 -2.25
N LEU A 93 -9.33 9.17 -1.22
CA LEU A 93 -9.86 8.67 0.05
C LEU A 93 -11.23 7.95 -0.04
N SER A 94 -11.81 7.73 -1.23
CA SER A 94 -13.21 7.28 -1.36
C SER A 94 -13.44 5.91 -2.00
N LEU A 95 -12.41 5.06 -2.15
CA LEU A 95 -12.62 3.64 -2.44
C LEU A 95 -12.17 2.75 -1.27
N VAL A 96 -12.52 3.20 -0.06
CA VAL A 96 -12.84 2.44 1.18
C VAL A 96 -11.87 1.30 1.52
N CYS A 97 -10.65 1.65 1.91
CA CYS A 97 -9.93 0.79 2.85
C CYS A 97 -10.35 1.18 4.26
N ASP A 98 -11.22 0.38 4.86
CA ASP A 98 -11.71 0.57 6.23
C ASP A 98 -10.66 0.18 7.30
N TRP A 99 -9.56 -0.42 6.87
CA TRP A 99 -8.50 -0.97 7.71
C TRP A 99 -7.27 -0.07 7.85
N VAL A 100 -7.18 1.06 7.14
CA VAL A 100 -6.12 2.07 7.33
C VAL A 100 -6.68 3.40 7.78
N GLU A 101 -5.87 4.15 8.51
CA GLU A 101 -6.08 5.57 8.78
C GLU A 101 -4.91 6.39 8.24
N ILE A 102 -5.23 7.55 7.68
CA ILE A 102 -4.25 8.53 7.23
C ILE A 102 -4.21 9.64 8.28
N ASP A 103 -3.00 10.08 8.62
CA ASP A 103 -2.80 11.20 9.52
C ASP A 103 -3.46 12.49 9.03
N VAL A 104 -3.74 13.39 9.97
CA VAL A 104 -4.43 14.67 9.70
C VAL A 104 -3.69 15.58 8.72
N THR A 105 -2.37 15.47 8.59
CA THR A 105 -1.55 16.23 7.62
C THR A 105 -1.45 15.53 6.27
N GLY A 106 -1.85 14.25 6.18
CA GLY A 106 -1.70 13.43 4.98
C GLY A 106 -0.30 12.84 4.79
N GLU A 107 0.62 13.00 5.75
CA GLU A 107 2.02 12.62 5.54
C GLU A 107 2.30 11.12 5.73
N TYR A 108 1.44 10.40 6.45
CA TYR A 108 1.63 8.97 6.72
C TYR A 108 0.30 8.22 6.86
N VAL A 109 0.38 6.90 6.66
CA VAL A 109 -0.72 5.94 6.79
C VAL A 109 -0.35 4.85 7.79
N PHE A 110 -1.31 4.37 8.56
CA PHE A 110 -1.11 3.30 9.54
C PHE A 110 -2.30 2.34 9.54
N LEU A 111 -2.08 1.13 10.06
CA LEU A 111 -3.17 0.19 10.28
C LEU A 111 -4.07 0.77 11.37
N LYS A 112 -5.38 0.77 11.13
CA LYS A 112 -6.35 1.28 12.08
C LYS A 112 -6.24 0.57 13.43
N ASP A 113 -6.45 1.32 14.51
CA ASP A 113 -6.34 0.88 15.91
C ASP A 113 -4.91 0.53 16.39
N GLU A 114 -3.88 0.70 15.56
CA GLU A 114 -2.47 0.58 15.95
C GLU A 114 -1.83 1.94 16.30
N ASP A 115 -0.77 1.92 17.13
CA ASP A 115 -0.03 3.12 17.52
C ASP A 115 0.95 3.58 16.42
N PRO A 116 0.81 4.79 15.83
CA PRO A 116 1.69 5.31 14.79
C PRO A 116 2.98 5.97 15.32
N SER A 117 3.47 5.57 16.50
CA SER A 117 4.61 6.19 17.19
C SER A 117 5.94 6.23 16.41
N GLU A 118 6.10 5.38 15.40
CA GLU A 118 7.27 5.30 14.53
C GLU A 118 6.84 5.31 13.06
N ILE A 119 7.52 6.11 12.23
CA ILE A 119 7.21 6.30 10.82
C ILE A 119 8.36 5.73 9.97
N VAL A 120 8.05 4.71 9.17
CA VAL A 120 8.96 4.13 8.18
C VAL A 120 8.80 4.86 6.86
N GLY A 121 9.89 5.25 6.24
CA GLY A 121 9.91 5.92 4.94
C GLY A 121 11.35 6.12 4.47
N ARG A 122 11.54 7.01 3.49
CA ARG A 122 12.83 7.25 2.84
C ARG A 122 14.02 7.51 3.78
N HIS A 123 13.78 8.10 4.94
CA HIS A 123 14.82 8.45 5.93
C HIS A 123 15.01 7.42 7.06
N GLY A 124 14.27 6.31 7.04
CA GLY A 124 14.26 5.30 8.10
C GLY A 124 14.01 3.88 7.61
N PHE A 125 14.43 3.56 6.39
CA PHE A 125 14.39 2.21 5.80
C PHE A 125 15.79 1.60 5.74
#